data_AF-A0A7W1C037-F1
#
_entry.id   AF-A0A7W1C037-F1
#
_cell.length_a   1.000
_cell.length_b   1.000
_cell.length_c   1.000
_cell.angle_alpha   90.00
_cell.angle_beta   90.00
_cell.angle_gamma   90.00
#
_symmetry.space_group_name_H-M   'P 1'
#
loop_
_entity.id
_entity.type
_entity.pdbx_description
1 polymer ?
#
loop_
_entity_poly.entity_id
_entity_poly.type
_entity_poly.pdbx_seq_one_letter_code
_entity_poly.pdbx_strand_id
1 'polypeptide(L)'
;MVESSRRLSRPGSETTKGTQAISKKIDRGSTQFGSEKSQTAAENTIRDILENSQSAQAGPKTVIIRDGSGRGVKLNNGEFDTFFKPGGK
;
A
#
# COMPACT_ATOMS: atom_id res chain seq x y z
N MET A 1 2.39 29.26 17.91
CA MET A 1 2.86 28.17 17.04
C MET A 1 1.70 27.20 16.88
N VAL A 2 0.95 27.26 15.77
CA VAL A 2 -0.07 26.25 15.46
C VAL A 2 0.67 25.07 14.84
N GLU A 3 0.93 24.07 15.67
CA GLU A 3 1.50 22.81 15.25
C GLU A 3 0.45 22.10 14.39
N SER A 4 0.76 22.04 13.09
CA SER A 4 0.32 21.08 12.11
C SER A 4 -0.98 20.38 12.44
N SER A 5 -2.05 20.85 11.80
CA SER A 5 -3.32 20.15 11.67
C SER A 5 -3.07 18.63 11.66
N ARG A 6 -3.33 17.98 12.80
CA ARG A 6 -3.61 16.56 12.84
C ARG A 6 -4.70 16.39 11.81
N ARG A 7 -4.33 15.98 10.59
CA ARG A 7 -5.25 15.42 9.61
C ARG A 7 -5.86 14.26 10.38
N LEU A 8 -6.98 14.54 11.04
CA LEU A 8 -7.81 13.58 11.72
C LEU A 8 -8.15 12.59 10.61
N SER A 9 -7.43 11.47 10.60
CA SER A 9 -7.49 10.49 9.53
C SER A 9 -8.94 10.07 9.42
N ARG A 10 -9.67 10.62 8.44
CA ARG A 10 -11.05 10.25 8.22
C ARG A 10 -11.05 8.73 8.02
N PRO A 11 -11.89 7.95 8.72
CA PRO A 11 -11.89 6.48 8.68
C PRO A 11 -12.24 5.84 7.32
N GLY A 12 -12.14 6.58 6.21
CA GLY A 12 -12.22 6.10 4.84
C GLY A 12 -11.19 6.70 3.87
N SER A 13 -10.24 7.52 4.34
CA SER A 13 -9.21 8.12 3.47
C SER A 13 -8.19 7.06 3.03
N GLU A 14 -7.73 7.11 1.78
CA GLU A 14 -6.73 6.20 1.20
C GLU A 14 -5.49 6.04 2.09
N THR A 15 -5.15 7.09 2.86
CA THR A 15 -4.07 7.14 3.84
C THR A 15 -4.30 6.23 5.07
N THR A 16 -5.53 6.14 5.58
CA THR A 16 -5.87 5.21 6.67
C THR A 16 -5.87 3.76 6.17
N LYS A 17 -6.32 3.53 4.93
CA LYS A 17 -6.32 2.19 4.30
C LYS A 17 -4.90 1.69 4.05
N GLY A 18 -4.02 2.54 3.52
CA GLY A 18 -2.59 2.24 3.34
C GLY A 18 -1.92 1.84 4.65
N THR A 19 -2.11 2.65 5.71
CA THR A 19 -1.52 2.38 7.03
C THR A 19 -2.00 1.04 7.62
N GLN A 20 -3.30 0.75 7.54
CA GLN A 20 -3.84 -0.54 8.01
C GLN A 20 -3.33 -1.72 7.16
N ALA A 21 -3.26 -1.54 5.84
CA ALA A 21 -2.80 -2.58 4.93
C ALA A 21 -1.32 -2.91 5.15
N ILE A 22 -0.44 -1.89 5.29
CA ILE A 22 0.98 -2.13 5.57
C ILE A 22 1.18 -2.76 6.94
N SER A 23 0.46 -2.29 7.96
CA SER A 23 0.52 -2.85 9.31
C SER A 23 0.19 -4.34 9.30
N LYS A 24 -0.88 -4.72 8.61
CA LYS A 24 -1.28 -6.13 8.44
C LYS A 24 -0.23 -6.98 7.72
N LYS A 25 0.57 -6.41 6.81
CA LYS A 25 1.67 -7.14 6.16
C LYS A 25 2.83 -7.36 7.11
N ILE A 26 3.20 -6.31 7.85
CA ILE A 26 4.27 -6.37 8.85
C ILE A 26 3.91 -7.37 9.96
N ASP A 27 2.67 -7.32 10.47
CA ASP A 27 2.16 -8.27 11.48
C ASP A 27 2.13 -9.72 10.99
N ARG A 28 2.02 -9.94 9.68
CA ARG A 28 2.12 -11.28 9.06
C ARG A 28 3.57 -11.69 8.75
N GLY A 29 4.57 -10.93 9.18
CA GLY A 29 5.98 -11.21 8.97
C GLY A 29 6.49 -10.91 7.55
N SER A 30 5.82 -10.03 6.82
CA SER A 30 6.23 -9.67 5.46
C SER A 30 7.40 -8.70 5.47
N THR A 31 8.63 -9.21 5.41
CA THR A 31 9.87 -8.41 5.45
C THR A 31 10.00 -7.40 4.31
N GLN A 32 9.35 -7.65 3.17
CA GLN A 32 9.38 -6.78 1.99
C GLN A 32 8.72 -5.40 2.24
N PHE A 33 7.83 -5.28 3.23
CA PHE A 33 7.13 -4.02 3.51
C PHE A 33 7.77 -3.24 4.68
N GLY A 34 8.98 -3.61 5.10
CA GLY A 34 9.69 -2.98 6.21
C GLY A 34 9.11 -3.36 7.58
N SER A 35 9.43 -2.56 8.60
CA SER A 35 8.95 -2.71 9.98
C SER A 35 8.11 -1.51 10.47
N GLU A 36 8.07 -0.43 9.68
CA GLU A 36 7.39 0.81 10.06
C GLU A 36 5.90 0.76 9.75
N LYS A 37 5.08 0.86 10.81
CA LYS A 37 3.62 0.88 10.73
C LYS A 37 3.08 2.31 10.72
N SER A 38 3.53 3.12 9.77
CA SER A 38 3.17 4.54 9.66
C SER A 38 2.49 4.85 8.33
N GLN A 39 1.74 5.96 8.31
CA GLN A 39 1.12 6.45 7.08
C GLN A 39 2.18 6.80 6.03
N THR A 40 3.24 7.49 6.45
CA THR A 40 4.35 7.85 5.57
C THR A 40 5.03 6.63 4.99
N ALA A 41 5.25 5.56 5.77
CA ALA A 41 5.81 4.31 5.27
C ALA A 41 4.88 3.64 4.23
N ALA A 42 3.57 3.62 4.47
CA ALA A 42 2.60 3.10 3.51
C ALA A 42 2.61 3.90 2.20
N GLU A 43 2.56 5.23 2.28
CA GLU A 43 2.56 6.12 1.11
C GLU A 43 3.85 5.98 0.30
N ASN A 44 5.01 5.95 0.97
CA ASN A 44 6.30 5.73 0.33
C ASN A 44 6.35 4.37 -0.35
N THR A 45 5.87 3.31 0.30
CA THR A 45 5.85 1.96 -0.28
C THR A 45 4.92 1.87 -1.48
N ILE A 46 3.75 2.51 -1.44
CA ILE A 46 2.83 2.54 -2.59
C ILE A 46 3.49 3.25 -3.77
N ARG A 47 4.08 4.44 -3.56
CA ARG A 47 4.79 5.18 -4.61
C ARG A 47 5.92 4.36 -5.20
N ASP A 48 6.77 3.78 -4.35
CA ASP A 48 7.91 2.97 -4.76
C ASP A 48 7.48 1.75 -5.60
N ILE A 49 6.37 1.08 -5.26
CA ILE A 49 5.80 -0.02 -6.06
C ILE A 49 5.25 0.47 -7.40
N LEU A 50 4.61 1.64 -7.44
CA LEU A 50 4.06 2.21 -8.67
C LEU A 50 5.18 2.66 -9.62
N GLU A 51 6.23 3.30 -9.08
CA GLU A 51 7.39 3.77 -9.83
C GLU A 51 8.27 2.62 -10.34
N ASN A 52 8.50 1.60 -9.51
CA ASN A 52 9.28 0.40 -9.88
C ASN A 52 8.41 -0.74 -10.40
N SER A 53 7.20 -0.43 -10.87
CA SER A 53 6.27 -1.44 -11.37
C SER A 53 6.84 -2.13 -12.61
N GLN A 54 6.93 -3.46 -12.55
CA GLN A 54 7.38 -4.27 -13.68
C GLN A 54 6.21 -4.95 -14.39
N SER A 55 5.11 -5.17 -13.67
CA SER A 55 3.92 -5.80 -14.24
C SER A 55 2.65 -5.19 -13.65
N ALA A 56 1.66 -5.02 -14.51
CA ALA A 56 0.32 -4.64 -14.14
C ALA A 56 -0.68 -5.65 -14.71
N GLN A 57 -1.50 -6.23 -13.85
CA GLN A 57 -2.62 -7.08 -14.23
C GLN A 57 -3.90 -6.28 -14.08
N ALA A 58 -4.44 -5.83 -15.21
CA ALA A 58 -5.72 -5.12 -15.27
C ALA A 58 -6.88 -6.12 -15.39
N GLY A 59 -7.83 -6.03 -14.47
CA GLY A 59 -9.15 -6.64 -14.54
C GLY A 59 -10.24 -5.56 -14.69
N PRO A 60 -11.52 -5.96 -14.77
CA PRO A 60 -12.62 -5.05 -15.12
C PRO A 60 -12.86 -3.92 -14.09
N LYS A 61 -12.49 -4.13 -12.83
CA LYS A 61 -12.60 -3.11 -11.75
C LYS A 61 -11.36 -3.03 -10.88
N THR A 62 -10.40 -3.92 -11.09
CA THR A 62 -9.25 -4.12 -10.21
C THR A 62 -8.00 -4.08 -11.04
N VAL A 63 -6.99 -3.33 -10.60
CA VAL A 63 -5.66 -3.35 -11.19
C VAL A 63 -4.67 -3.81 -10.13
N ILE A 64 -3.89 -4.85 -10.41
CA ILE A 64 -2.83 -5.31 -9.53
C ILE A 64 -1.51 -4.89 -10.16
N ILE A 65 -0.76 -4.05 -9.46
CA ILE A 65 0.55 -3.56 -9.90
C ILE A 65 1.60 -4.22 -9.01
N ARG A 66 2.65 -4.78 -9.61
CA ARG A 66 3.72 -5.47 -8.89
C ARG A 66 5.09 -4.95 -9.30
N ASP A 67 5.97 -4.84 -8.32
CA ASP A 67 7.38 -4.54 -8.55
C ASP A 67 8.21 -5.83 -8.66
N GLY A 68 9.47 -5.69 -9.08
CA GLY A 68 10.40 -6.82 -9.20
C GLY A 68 10.80 -7.47 -7.88
N SER A 69 10.63 -6.75 -6.76
CA SER A 69 10.87 -7.29 -5.42
C SER A 69 9.77 -8.23 -4.96
N GLY A 70 8.66 -8.34 -5.70
CA GLY A 70 7.49 -9.15 -5.37
C GLY A 70 6.47 -8.43 -4.50
N ARG A 71 6.65 -7.15 -4.17
CA ARG A 71 5.60 -6.34 -3.55
C ARG A 71 4.58 -5.97 -4.62
N GLY A 72 3.37 -5.68 -4.17
CA GLY A 72 2.36 -5.18 -5.09
C GLY A 72 1.31 -4.35 -4.39
N VAL A 73 0.59 -3.56 -5.18
CA VAL A 73 -0.58 -2.81 -4.76
C VAL A 73 -1.77 -3.26 -5.61
N LYS A 74 -2.92 -3.36 -4.96
CA LYS A 74 -4.20 -3.58 -5.62
C LYS A 74 -4.95 -2.26 -5.60
N LEU A 75 -5.33 -1.80 -6.77
CA LEU A 75 -6.21 -0.66 -6.99
C LEU A 75 -7.60 -1.21 -7.34
N ASN A 76 -8.68 -0.60 -6.83
CA ASN A 76 -10.03 -0.79 -7.37
C ASN A 76 -10.57 0.53 -7.87
N ASN A 77 -11.10 0.53 -9.09
CA ASN A 77 -11.58 1.73 -9.77
C ASN A 77 -10.56 2.89 -9.77
N GLY A 78 -9.26 2.56 -9.79
CA GLY A 78 -8.17 3.54 -9.76
C GLY A 78 -7.72 3.98 -8.37
N GLU A 79 -8.43 3.62 -7.29
CA GLU A 79 -8.07 3.97 -5.91
C GLU A 79 -7.34 2.81 -5.20
N PHE A 80 -6.45 3.15 -4.26
CA PHE A 80 -5.75 2.12 -3.48
C PHE A 80 -6.72 1.31 -2.59
N ASP A 81 -6.65 -0.02 -2.69
CA ASP A 81 -7.38 -0.95 -1.82
C ASP A 81 -6.46 -1.59 -0.79
N THR A 82 -5.44 -2.35 -1.24
CA THR A 82 -4.56 -3.08 -0.33
C THR A 82 -3.22 -3.43 -0.95
N PHE A 83 -2.26 -3.83 -0.12
CA PHE A 83 -1.01 -4.42 -0.60
C PHE A 83 -1.24 -5.87 -1.03
N PHE A 84 -0.81 -6.20 -2.23
CA PHE A 84 -0.78 -7.55 -2.76
C PHE A 84 0.51 -8.26 -2.30
N LYS A 85 0.41 -9.55 -1.96
CA LYS A 85 1.56 -10.44 -1.72
C LYS A 85 1.65 -11.37 -2.93
N PRO A 86 2.82 -11.76 -3.45
CA PRO A 86 2.87 -12.86 -4.39
C PRO A 86 2.45 -14.10 -3.61
N GLY A 87 1.31 -14.69 -3.98
CA GLY A 87 0.88 -15.96 -3.43
C GLY A 87 2.04 -16.94 -3.54
N GLY A 88 2.48 -17.47 -2.40
CA GLY A 88 3.23 -18.72 -2.41
C GLY A 88 2.36 -19.75 -3.13
N LYS A 89 3.01 -20.56 -3.95
CA LYS A 89 2.43 -21.78 -4.53
C LYS A 89 1.65 -22.58 -3.50
#